data_AF-E1WWU4-F1
#
_entry.id   AF-E1WWU4-F1
#
_cell.length_a   1.000
_cell.length_b   1.000
_cell.length_c   1.000
_cell.angle_alpha   90.00
_cell.angle_beta   90.00
_cell.angle_gamma   90.00
#
_symmetry.space_group_name_H-M   'P 1'
#
loop_
_entity.id
_entity.type
_entity.pdbx_description
1 polymer ?
#
loop_
_entity_poly.entity_id
_entity_poly.type
_entity_poly.pdbx_seq_one_letter_code
_entity_poly.pdbx_strand_id
1 'polypeptide(L)'
;MSKITISEKVQQFISERTDKAGGYYEYIDVIAQKHALEAAEMVKQETKEKCQIAFRNFMLRATLANVSGESLDFEKEFADTMSQI
;
A
#
# COMPACT_ATOMS: atom_id res chain seq x y z
N MET A 1 5.46 5.51 13.09
CA MET A 1 5.17 5.69 11.65
C MET A 1 4.66 4.37 11.11
N SER A 2 3.39 4.29 10.72
CA SER A 2 2.88 3.13 9.99
C SER A 2 3.57 3.10 8.63
N LYS A 3 4.32 2.03 8.34
CA LYS A 3 4.99 1.86 7.05
C LYS A 3 3.99 1.24 6.09
N ILE A 4 3.68 1.94 5.00
CA ILE A 4 2.90 1.35 3.91
C ILE A 4 3.80 0.36 3.20
N THR A 5 3.37 -0.89 3.09
CA THR A 5 4.12 -1.91 2.36
C THR A 5 3.80 -1.77 0.88
N ILE A 6 4.77 -1.25 0.11
CA ILE A 6 4.68 -1.14 -1.36
C ILE A 6 5.20 -2.42 -2.01
N SER A 7 4.66 -2.80 -3.16
CA SER A 7 5.04 -4.04 -3.86
C SER A 7 6.51 -4.08 -4.26
N GLU A 8 7.07 -5.29 -4.39
CA GLU A 8 8.42 -5.52 -4.91
C GLU A 8 8.66 -4.84 -6.26
N LYS A 9 7.63 -4.77 -7.11
CA LYS A 9 7.68 -4.05 -8.39
C LYS A 9 8.00 -2.57 -8.22
N VAL A 10 7.33 -1.89 -7.27
CA VAL A 10 7.58 -0.47 -7.00
C VAL A 10 8.93 -0.29 -6.32
N GLN A 11 9.30 -1.18 -5.39
CA GLN A 11 10.62 -1.15 -4.75
C GLN A 11 11.74 -1.30 -5.78
N GLN A 12 11.60 -2.25 -6.69
CA GLN A 12 12.53 -2.47 -7.79
C GLN A 12 12.61 -1.24 -8.70
N PHE A 13 11.46 -0.68 -9.11
CA PHE A 13 11.40 0.53 -9.94
C PHE A 13 12.18 1.69 -9.32
N ILE A 14 12.00 1.93 -8.01
CA ILE A 14 12.72 2.97 -7.26
C ILE A 14 14.20 2.63 -7.22
N SER A 15 14.57 1.40 -6.85
CA SER A 15 15.97 0.98 -6.70
C SER A 15 16.78 1.10 -7.99
N GLU A 16 16.20 0.73 -9.14
CA GLU A 16 16.86 0.78 -10.45
C GLU A 16 17.10 2.22 -10.94
N ARG A 17 16.39 3.20 -10.38
CA ARG A 17 16.40 4.61 -10.80
C ARG A 17 16.92 5.55 -9.71
N THR A 18 17.40 4.97 -8.62
CA THR A 18 18.02 5.69 -7.51
C THR A 18 19.52 5.54 -7.66
N ASP A 19 20.19 6.66 -7.91
CA ASP A 19 21.64 6.74 -7.91
C ASP A 19 22.16 7.07 -6.51
N LYS A 20 23.45 6.82 -6.28
CA LYS A 20 24.15 7.29 -5.08
C LYS A 20 24.97 8.51 -5.44
N ALA A 21 24.54 9.68 -5.00
CA ALA A 21 25.38 10.88 -5.06
C ALA A 21 26.29 10.88 -3.82
N GLY A 22 27.60 10.92 -4.04
CA GLY A 22 28.60 10.88 -2.97
C GLY A 22 29.45 12.15 -2.92
N GLY A 23 29.62 12.70 -1.71
CA GLY A 23 30.68 13.66 -1.36
C GLY A 23 31.59 13.07 -0.28
N TYR A 24 32.67 13.78 0.09
CA TYR A 24 33.76 13.32 0.98
C TYR A 24 33.35 12.69 2.33
N TYR A 25 32.10 12.84 2.79
CA TYR A 25 31.65 12.33 4.08
C TYR A 25 30.29 11.60 4.10
N GLU A 26 29.50 11.58 3.01
CA GLU A 26 28.19 10.92 3.02
C GLU A 26 27.70 10.58 1.61
N TYR A 27 27.02 9.43 1.49
CA TYR A 27 26.29 9.01 0.29
C TYR A 27 24.80 9.26 0.53
N ILE A 28 24.17 10.00 -0.37
CA ILE A 28 22.72 10.19 -0.40
C ILE A 28 22.15 9.45 -1.60
N ASP A 29 21.05 8.74 -1.37
CA ASP A 29 20.24 8.15 -2.44
C ASP A 29 19.47 9.27 -3.16
N VAL A 30 19.67 9.40 -4.47
CA VAL A 30 19.09 10.46 -5.29
C VAL A 30 18.33 9.84 -6.44
N ILE A 31 17.07 10.25 -6.57
CA ILE A 31 16.21 9.86 -7.68
C ILE A 31 15.80 11.12 -8.45
N ALA A 32 15.87 11.06 -9.78
CA ALA A 32 15.42 12.19 -10.60
C ALA A 32 13.93 12.46 -10.36
N GLN A 33 13.55 13.74 -10.26
CA GLN A 33 12.19 14.15 -9.91
C GLN A 33 11.11 13.47 -10.76
N LYS A 34 11.36 13.29 -12.07
CA LYS A 34 10.45 12.57 -12.96
C LYS A 34 10.16 11.14 -12.47
N HIS A 35 11.20 10.40 -12.09
CA HIS A 35 11.05 9.01 -11.61
C HIS A 35 10.45 8.96 -10.21
N ALA A 36 10.72 9.95 -9.36
CA ALA A 36 10.05 10.06 -8.07
C ALA A 36 8.53 10.26 -8.22
N LEU A 37 8.11 11.09 -9.17
CA LEU A 37 6.69 11.30 -9.47
C LEU A 37 6.04 10.04 -10.07
N GLU A 38 6.74 9.34 -10.96
CA GLU A 38 6.28 8.05 -11.52
C GLU A 38 6.10 7.00 -10.41
N ALA A 39 7.07 6.88 -9.50
CA ALA A 39 6.99 5.97 -8.35
C ALA A 39 5.82 6.35 -7.43
N ALA A 40 5.60 7.64 -7.17
CA ALA A 40 4.49 8.10 -6.34
C ALA A 40 3.12 7.74 -6.95
N GLU A 41 2.95 7.90 -8.27
CA GLU A 41 1.70 7.51 -8.93
C GLU A 41 1.50 5.98 -8.92
N MET A 42 2.58 5.20 -9.07
CA MET A 42 2.52 3.74 -8.93
C MET A 42 2.06 3.32 -7.52
N VAL A 43 2.65 3.91 -6.46
CA VAL A 43 2.25 3.65 -5.06
C VAL A 43 0.79 4.02 -4.83
N LYS A 44 0.37 5.17 -5.35
CA LYS A 44 -1.02 5.65 -5.23
C LYS A 44 -2.01 4.69 -5.89
N GLN A 45 -1.69 4.21 -7.10
CA GLN A 45 -2.54 3.26 -7.80
C GLN A 45 -2.59 1.91 -7.07
N GLU A 46 -1.45 1.39 -6.60
CA GLU A 46 -1.39 0.13 -5.84
C GLU A 46 -2.18 0.23 -4.52
N THR A 47 -2.03 1.35 -3.79
CA THR A 47 -2.77 1.60 -2.55
C THR A 47 -4.27 1.65 -2.81
N LYS A 48 -4.69 2.31 -3.89
CA LYS A 48 -6.09 2.36 -4.29
C LYS A 48 -6.65 0.97 -4.58
N GLU A 49 -5.92 0.14 -5.31
CA GLU A 49 -6.33 -1.23 -5.62
C GLU A 49 -6.45 -2.08 -4.36
N LYS A 50 -5.45 -2.03 -3.45
CA LYS A 50 -5.47 -2.72 -2.16
C LYS A 50 -6.69 -2.32 -1.31
N CYS A 51 -6.95 -1.02 -1.18
CA CYS A 51 -8.12 -0.51 -0.45
C CYS A 51 -9.44 -0.97 -1.08
N GLN A 52 -9.54 -0.98 -2.41
CA GLN A 52 -10.74 -1.47 -3.09
C GLN A 52 -10.98 -2.96 -2.86
N ILE A 53 -9.92 -3.78 -2.87
CA ILE A 53 -10.01 -5.22 -2.60
C ILE A 53 -10.42 -5.45 -1.15
N ALA A 54 -9.75 -4.80 -0.19
CA ALA A 54 -10.07 -4.89 1.22
C ALA A 54 -11.52 -4.51 1.50
N PHE A 55 -11.99 -3.39 0.94
CA PHE A 55 -13.38 -2.97 1.06
C PHE A 55 -14.37 -3.98 0.47
N ARG A 56 -14.08 -4.55 -0.72
CA ARG A 56 -14.92 -5.60 -1.30
C ARG A 56 -14.99 -6.84 -0.42
N ASN A 57 -13.87 -7.26 0.16
CA ASN A 57 -13.81 -8.42 1.05
C ASN A 57 -14.62 -8.18 2.33
N PHE A 58 -14.49 -6.99 2.93
CA PHE A 58 -15.30 -6.58 4.07
C PHE A 58 -16.80 -6.63 3.73
N MET A 59 -17.22 -6.03 2.62
CA MET A 59 -18.62 -6.04 2.19
C MET A 59 -19.15 -7.45 1.91
N LEU A 60 -18.32 -8.33 1.37
CA LEU A 60 -18.67 -9.73 1.17
C LEU A 60 -18.91 -10.44 2.51
N ARG A 61 -18.01 -10.27 3.49
CA ARG A 61 -18.20 -10.83 4.84
C ARG A 61 -19.44 -10.29 5.53
N ALA A 62 -19.65 -8.98 5.47
CA ALA A 62 -20.86 -8.32 5.98
C ALA A 62 -22.14 -8.93 5.38
N THR A 63 -22.15 -9.14 4.06
CA THR A 63 -23.29 -9.73 3.36
C THR A 63 -23.50 -11.18 3.76
N LEU A 64 -22.43 -11.97 3.87
CA LEU A 64 -22.50 -13.37 4.29
C LEU A 64 -23.05 -13.51 5.72
N ALA A 65 -22.55 -12.72 6.66
CA ALA A 65 -23.03 -12.72 8.05
C ALA A 65 -24.53 -12.38 8.12
N ASN A 66 -24.97 -11.38 7.33
CA ASN A 66 -26.38 -11.00 7.27
C ASN A 66 -27.28 -12.13 6.71
N VAL A 67 -26.79 -12.92 5.75
CA VAL A 67 -27.55 -14.04 5.18
C VAL A 67 -27.49 -15.29 6.08
N SER A 68 -26.39 -15.53 6.77
CA SER A 68 -26.21 -16.68 7.67
C SER A 68 -26.84 -16.49 9.05
N GLY A 69 -27.22 -15.25 9.42
CA GLY A 69 -27.68 -14.90 10.76
C GLY A 69 -26.55 -14.84 11.80
N GLU A 70 -25.30 -14.82 11.35
CA GLU A 70 -24.13 -14.66 12.20
C GLU A 70 -24.04 -13.22 12.72
N SER A 71 -23.71 -13.07 14.01
CA SER A 71 -23.43 -11.75 14.57
C SER A 71 -22.04 -11.29 14.15
N LEU A 72 -21.97 -10.15 13.45
CA LEU A 72 -20.72 -9.54 13.01
C LEU A 72 -20.54 -8.16 13.65
N ASP A 73 -19.38 -7.94 14.26
CA ASP A 73 -18.94 -6.60 14.68
C ASP A 73 -18.29 -5.89 13.47
N PHE A 74 -19.05 -5.00 12.84
CA PHE A 74 -18.63 -4.31 11.62
C PHE A 74 -17.40 -3.43 11.82
N GLU A 75 -17.29 -2.74 12.96
CA GLU A 75 -16.18 -1.83 13.22
C GLU A 75 -14.89 -2.61 13.44
N LYS A 76 -14.97 -3.69 14.22
CA LYS A 76 -13.83 -4.57 14.44
C LYS A 76 -13.40 -5.26 13.14
N GLU A 77 -14.34 -5.84 12.39
CA GLU A 77 -14.04 -6.54 11.14
C GLU A 77 -13.46 -5.58 10.08
N PHE A 78 -13.96 -4.36 10.00
CA PHE A 78 -13.41 -3.33 9.12
C PHE A 78 -11.98 -2.96 9.52
N ALA A 79 -11.74 -2.69 10.80
CA ALA A 79 -10.41 -2.38 11.31
C ALA A 79 -9.42 -3.53 11.06
N ASP A 80 -9.84 -4.77 11.33
CA ASP A 80 -9.04 -5.97 11.09
C ASP A 80 -8.72 -6.13 9.60
N THR A 81 -9.70 -5.92 8.72
CA THR A 81 -9.52 -5.97 7.26
C THR A 81 -8.55 -4.89 6.75
N MET A 82 -8.68 -3.67 7.25
CA MET A 82 -7.81 -2.55 6.84
C MET A 82 -6.39 -2.66 7.41
N SER A 83 -6.21 -3.31 8.56
CA SER A 83 -4.89 -3.52 9.19
C SER A 83 -3.94 -4.39 8.37
N GLN A 84 -4.47 -5.14 7.40
CA GLN A 84 -3.72 -6.06 6.53
C GLN A 84 -3.20 -5.38 5.25
N ILE A 85 -3.47 -4.08 5.06
CA ILE A 85 -3.00 -3.27 3.91
C ILE A 85 -1.66 -2.62 4.24
#